data_AF-A0A1J5J7Y8-F1
#
_entry.id   AF-A0A1J5J7Y8-F1
#
_cell.length_a   1.000
_cell.length_b   1.000
_cell.length_c   1.000
_cell.angle_alpha   90.00
_cell.angle_beta   90.00
_cell.angle_gamma   90.00
#
_symmetry.space_group_name_H-M   'P 1'
#
loop_
_entity.id
_entity.type
_entity.pdbx_description
1 polymer ?
#
loop_
_entity_poly.entity_id
_entity_poly.type
_entity_poly.pdbx_seq_one_letter_code
_entity_poly.pdbx_strand_id
1 'polypeptide(L)'
;MSIWTRITAALAALATGEGLSVVFERLRTPPERSVGFTIAIIALGAKMAKADGRVTRDEVAAFRQIFAVPVAEEAAAARVFDLARQDVAGFDAYARKIKAMFDGQPKVLVDLLEGLFQIALADGHYHPAEDAFLAEVARIFAVGERCFRALRARFVPDAPRDPYDVLGLPHH
;
A
#
# COMPACT_ATOMS: atom_id res chain seq x y z
N MET A 1 17.58 -15.96 4.24
CA MET A 1 16.15 -16.26 4.01
C MET A 1 15.52 -15.08 3.28
N SER A 2 14.72 -15.34 2.25
CA SER A 2 14.02 -14.29 1.48
C SER A 2 12.90 -13.65 2.32
N ILE A 3 12.57 -12.39 2.04
CA ILE A 3 11.40 -11.71 2.60
C ILE A 3 10.11 -12.48 2.30
N TRP A 4 10.06 -13.13 1.13
CA TRP A 4 8.93 -13.93 0.69
C TRP A 4 8.79 -15.26 1.42
N THR A 5 9.89 -15.88 1.84
CA THR A 5 9.86 -17.05 2.74
C THR A 5 9.23 -16.69 4.09
N ARG A 6 9.44 -15.46 4.57
CA ARG A 6 8.81 -14.97 5.81
C ARG A 6 7.34 -14.60 5.60
N ILE A 7 6.99 -14.00 4.46
CA ILE A 7 5.59 -13.74 4.07
C ILE A 7 4.81 -15.05 4.01
N THR A 8 5.33 -16.05 3.29
CA THR A 8 4.68 -17.37 3.17
C THR A 8 4.49 -18.05 4.51
N ALA A 9 5.49 -18.03 5.40
CA ALA A 9 5.39 -18.54 6.75
C ALA A 9 4.32 -17.80 7.58
N ALA A 10 4.29 -16.47 7.51
CA ALA A 10 3.29 -15.66 8.22
C ALA A 10 1.86 -15.94 7.73
N LEU A 11 1.67 -16.13 6.43
CA LEU A 11 0.37 -16.48 5.85
C LEU A 11 -0.01 -17.95 6.08
N ALA A 12 0.96 -18.86 6.23
CA ALA A 12 0.70 -20.26 6.55
C ALA A 12 0.26 -20.45 8.00
N ALA A 13 0.63 -19.50 8.87
CA ALA A 13 0.17 -19.45 10.26
C ALA A 13 -1.28 -18.94 10.42
N LEU A 14 -1.94 -18.50 9.35
CA LEU A 14 -3.36 -18.13 9.38
C LEU A 14 -4.23 -19.39 9.42
N ALA A 15 -5.18 -19.44 10.35
CA ALA A 15 -6.20 -20.48 10.36
C ALA A 15 -7.21 -20.26 9.22
N THR A 16 -7.89 -21.32 8.79
CA THR A 16 -8.93 -21.23 7.75
C THR A 16 -10.04 -20.27 8.20
N GLY A 17 -10.21 -19.16 7.46
CA GLY A 17 -11.20 -18.12 7.77
C GLY A 17 -10.65 -16.90 8.53
N GLU A 18 -9.38 -16.89 8.95
CA GLU A 18 -8.74 -15.69 9.49
C GLU A 18 -8.38 -14.70 8.36
N GLY A 19 -8.74 -13.43 8.54
CA GLY A 19 -8.40 -12.36 7.60
C GLY A 19 -6.94 -11.91 7.72
N LEU A 20 -6.43 -11.24 6.68
CA LEU A 20 -5.05 -10.72 6.64
C LEU A 20 -4.75 -9.77 7.82
N SER A 21 -5.80 -9.16 8.37
CA SER A 21 -5.71 -8.26 9.52
C SER A 21 -5.08 -8.89 10.78
N VAL A 22 -5.16 -10.21 10.93
CA VAL A 22 -4.54 -10.99 12.03
C VAL A 22 -3.03 -11.11 11.82
N VAL A 23 -2.58 -11.19 10.57
CA VAL A 23 -1.15 -11.24 10.23
C VAL A 23 -0.44 -9.98 10.72
N PHE A 24 -1.05 -8.81 10.51
CA PHE A 24 -0.45 -7.54 10.94
C PHE A 24 -0.28 -7.43 12.47
N GLU A 25 -1.12 -8.10 13.25
CA GLU A 25 -0.95 -8.11 14.71
C GLU A 25 0.27 -8.95 15.14
N ARG A 26 0.59 -9.99 14.37
CA ARG A 26 1.72 -10.90 14.63
C ARG A 26 3.06 -10.35 14.12
N LEU A 27 3.06 -9.43 13.14
CA LEU A 27 4.28 -8.86 12.53
C LEU A 27 4.81 -7.58 13.21
N ARG A 28 4.50 -7.37 14.50
CA ARG A 28 4.83 -6.11 15.21
C ARG A 28 6.30 -5.96 15.62
N THR A 29 7.07 -7.05 15.64
CA THR A 29 8.47 -7.08 16.09
C THR A 29 9.47 -7.08 14.90
N PRO A 30 10.70 -6.55 15.04
CA PRO A 30 11.75 -6.76 14.04
C PRO A 30 12.28 -8.20 14.11
N PRO A 31 12.57 -8.88 12.98
CA PRO A 31 12.64 -8.43 11.59
C PRO A 31 11.33 -8.58 10.78
N GLU A 32 10.20 -8.79 11.44
CA GLU A 32 8.88 -8.99 10.81
C GLU A 32 8.27 -7.71 10.20
N ARG A 33 8.83 -6.52 10.47
CA ARG A 33 8.31 -5.23 9.98
C ARG A 33 8.47 -5.00 8.47
N SER A 34 9.56 -5.47 7.84
CA SER A 34 9.71 -5.38 6.38
C SER A 34 8.69 -6.25 5.65
N VAL A 35 8.36 -7.40 6.24
CA VAL A 35 7.30 -8.30 5.77
C VAL A 35 5.94 -7.64 5.93
N GLY A 36 5.70 -7.00 7.08
CA GLY A 36 4.50 -6.20 7.33
C GLY A 36 4.33 -5.05 6.33
N PHE A 37 5.41 -4.36 5.95
CA PHE A 37 5.39 -3.29 4.95
C PHE A 37 4.95 -3.79 3.57
N THR A 38 5.59 -4.87 3.09
CA THR A 38 5.23 -5.46 1.80
C THR A 38 3.76 -5.85 1.79
N ILE A 39 3.32 -6.65 2.78
CA ILE A 39 1.92 -7.09 2.91
C ILE A 39 0.96 -5.91 3.01
N ALA A 40 1.35 -4.84 3.71
CA ALA A 40 0.56 -3.61 3.85
C ALA A 40 0.31 -2.92 2.51
N ILE A 41 1.33 -2.80 1.66
CA ILE A 41 1.13 -2.23 0.32
C ILE A 41 0.28 -3.15 -0.55
N ILE A 42 0.53 -4.47 -0.54
CA ILE A 42 -0.31 -5.43 -1.30
C ILE A 42 -1.77 -5.28 -0.88
N ALA A 43 -2.02 -5.23 0.43
CA ALA A 43 -3.36 -5.19 0.98
C ALA A 43 -4.09 -3.89 0.63
N LEU A 44 -3.44 -2.73 0.82
CA LEU A 44 -4.04 -1.45 0.49
C LEU A 44 -4.21 -1.26 -1.03
N GLY A 45 -3.23 -1.68 -1.84
CA GLY A 45 -3.34 -1.67 -3.30
C GLY A 45 -4.50 -2.53 -3.80
N ALA A 46 -4.68 -3.73 -3.24
CA ALA A 46 -5.82 -4.59 -3.57
C ALA A 46 -7.18 -3.97 -3.18
N LYS A 47 -7.24 -3.21 -2.09
CA LYS A 47 -8.45 -2.49 -1.67
C LYS A 47 -8.74 -1.29 -2.57
N MET A 48 -7.69 -0.58 -3.00
CA MET A 48 -7.78 0.54 -3.94
C MET A 48 -8.30 0.07 -5.30
N ALA A 49 -7.74 -1.02 -5.85
CA ALA A 49 -8.20 -1.61 -7.11
C ALA A 49 -9.66 -2.11 -7.09
N LYS A 50 -10.22 -2.37 -5.90
CA LYS A 50 -11.62 -2.73 -5.73
C LYS A 50 -12.56 -1.51 -5.69
N ALA A 51 -12.05 -0.30 -5.43
CA ALA A 51 -12.87 0.92 -5.31
C ALA A 51 -13.62 1.24 -6.62
N ASP A 52 -13.02 0.95 -7.78
CA ASP A 52 -13.63 1.16 -9.10
C ASP A 52 -14.38 -0.07 -9.65
N GLY A 53 -14.47 -1.15 -8.86
CA GLY A 53 -15.40 -2.25 -9.08
C GLY A 53 -14.93 -3.38 -9.99
N ARG A 54 -13.74 -3.29 -10.63
CA ARG A 54 -13.12 -4.39 -11.39
C ARG A 54 -11.60 -4.33 -11.31
N VAL A 55 -10.99 -5.42 -10.83
CA VAL A 55 -9.54 -5.63 -10.90
C VAL A 55 -9.19 -6.27 -12.24
N THR A 56 -8.28 -5.66 -12.99
CA THR A 56 -7.79 -6.21 -14.26
C THR A 56 -6.55 -7.08 -14.05
N ARG A 57 -6.26 -7.97 -15.01
CA ARG A 57 -5.00 -8.76 -14.99
C ARG A 57 -3.77 -7.85 -15.09
N ASP A 58 -3.95 -6.68 -15.70
CA ASP A 58 -2.89 -5.70 -15.92
C ASP A 58 -2.50 -5.01 -14.60
N GLU A 59 -3.45 -4.76 -13.70
CA GLU A 59 -3.14 -4.28 -12.34
C GLU A 59 -2.36 -5.31 -11.53
N VAL A 60 -2.71 -6.60 -11.63
CA VAL A 60 -1.96 -7.68 -10.97
C VAL A 60 -0.56 -7.82 -11.58
N ALA A 61 -0.41 -7.60 -12.89
CA ALA A 61 0.89 -7.62 -13.56
C ALA A 61 1.75 -6.39 -13.22
N ALA A 62 1.16 -5.20 -13.20
CA ALA A 62 1.81 -3.96 -12.76
C ALA A 62 2.25 -4.07 -11.30
N PHE A 63 1.38 -4.62 -10.44
CA PHE A 63 1.73 -4.97 -9.06
C PHE A 63 2.96 -5.88 -9.00
N ARG A 64 3.01 -6.96 -9.79
CA ARG A 64 4.18 -7.87 -9.82
C ARG A 64 5.47 -7.17 -10.27
N GLN A 65 5.39 -6.26 -11.24
CA GLN A 65 6.53 -5.50 -11.74
C GLN A 65 7.04 -4.47 -10.72
N ILE A 66 6.14 -3.74 -10.05
CA ILE A 66 6.49 -2.72 -9.05
C ILE A 66 7.23 -3.34 -7.85
N PHE A 67 6.82 -4.54 -7.40
CA PHE A 67 7.45 -5.22 -6.27
C PHE A 67 8.64 -6.11 -6.64
N ALA A 68 9.04 -6.14 -7.92
CA ALA A 68 10.08 -7.01 -8.46
C ALA A 68 9.99 -8.44 -7.90
N VAL A 69 8.77 -8.99 -7.88
CA VAL A 69 8.51 -10.29 -7.26
C VAL A 69 9.24 -11.37 -8.06
N PRO A 70 10.16 -12.14 -7.47
CA PRO A 70 10.78 -13.26 -8.16
C PRO A 70 9.71 -14.26 -8.61
N VAL A 71 9.88 -14.87 -9.78
CA VAL A 71 8.90 -15.85 -10.33
C VAL A 71 8.55 -16.95 -9.31
N ALA A 72 9.53 -17.39 -8.53
CA ALA A 72 9.35 -18.40 -7.48
C ALA A 72 8.39 -17.99 -6.36
N GLU A 73 8.15 -16.68 -6.18
CA GLU A 73 7.38 -16.10 -5.08
C GLU A 73 6.04 -15.53 -5.56
N GLU A 74 5.73 -15.62 -6.85
CA GLU A 74 4.47 -15.13 -7.43
C GLU A 74 3.23 -15.74 -6.77
N ALA A 75 3.29 -17.04 -6.44
CA ALA A 75 2.19 -17.72 -5.76
C ALA A 75 1.93 -17.15 -4.37
N ALA A 76 2.98 -16.76 -3.64
CA ALA A 76 2.86 -16.13 -2.33
C ALA A 76 2.23 -14.74 -2.44
N ALA A 77 2.70 -13.94 -3.41
CA ALA A 77 2.19 -12.60 -3.69
C ALA A 77 0.70 -12.63 -4.08
N ALA A 78 0.34 -13.53 -5.00
CA ALA A 78 -1.06 -13.73 -5.41
C ALA A 78 -1.94 -14.09 -4.22
N ARG A 79 -1.46 -14.94 -3.30
CA ARG A 79 -2.22 -15.33 -2.11
C ARG A 79 -2.47 -14.17 -1.15
N VAL A 80 -1.49 -13.29 -0.92
CA VAL A 80 -1.69 -12.07 -0.12
C VAL A 80 -2.75 -11.18 -0.76
N PHE A 81 -2.64 -10.98 -2.07
CA PHE A 81 -3.53 -10.13 -2.84
C PHE A 81 -4.97 -10.66 -2.79
N ASP A 82 -5.16 -11.96 -3.02
CA ASP A 82 -6.47 -12.60 -2.95
C ASP A 82 -7.09 -12.52 -1.56
N LEU A 83 -6.29 -12.74 -0.50
CA LEU A 83 -6.76 -12.61 0.89
C LEU A 83 -7.21 -11.18 1.20
N ALA A 84 -6.44 -10.17 0.78
CA ALA A 84 -6.83 -8.78 0.96
C ALA A 84 -8.13 -8.43 0.23
N ARG A 85 -8.34 -9.02 -0.97
CA ARG A 85 -9.55 -8.83 -1.77
C ARG A 85 -10.79 -9.48 -1.15
N GLN A 86 -10.63 -10.68 -0.60
CA GLN A 86 -11.70 -11.46 0.04
C GLN A 86 -12.07 -10.93 1.42
N ASP A 87 -11.18 -10.18 2.08
CA ASP A 87 -11.46 -9.59 3.37
C ASP A 87 -12.61 -8.55 3.26
N VAL A 88 -13.56 -8.65 4.18
CA VAL A 88 -14.75 -7.78 4.29
C VAL A 88 -14.41 -6.44 4.95
N ALA A 89 -13.34 -6.38 5.75
CA ALA A 89 -12.93 -5.15 6.41
C ALA A 89 -12.54 -4.07 5.39
N GLY A 90 -12.95 -2.83 5.70
CA GLY A 90 -12.63 -1.65 4.90
C GLY A 90 -11.13 -1.36 4.85
N PHE A 91 -10.72 -0.58 3.85
CA PHE A 91 -9.32 -0.14 3.71
C PHE A 91 -8.86 0.73 4.88
N ASP A 92 -9.78 1.45 5.52
CA ASP A 92 -9.57 2.32 6.67
C ASP A 92 -9.11 1.52 7.90
N ALA A 93 -9.73 0.37 8.16
CA ALA A 93 -9.34 -0.53 9.24
C ALA A 93 -7.91 -1.07 9.02
N TYR A 94 -7.58 -1.40 7.77
CA TYR A 94 -6.24 -1.80 7.37
C TYR A 94 -5.22 -0.67 7.56
N ALA A 95 -5.52 0.52 7.05
CA ALA A 95 -4.66 1.69 7.17
C ALA A 95 -4.36 2.04 8.64
N ARG A 96 -5.35 1.93 9.54
CA ARG A 96 -5.11 2.15 10.99
C ARG A 96 -4.18 1.10 11.59
N LYS A 97 -4.34 -0.18 11.24
CA LYS A 97 -3.43 -1.25 11.70
C LYS A 97 -2.01 -1.03 11.20
N ILE A 98 -1.86 -0.61 9.96
CA ILE A 98 -0.57 -0.28 9.34
C ILE A 98 0.07 0.92 10.03
N LYS A 99 -0.68 2.01 10.25
CA LYS A 99 -0.22 3.17 11.02
C LYS A 99 0.32 2.74 12.40
N ALA A 100 -0.44 1.93 13.12
CA ALA A 100 -0.04 1.44 14.44
C ALA A 100 1.22 0.54 14.38
N MET A 101 1.43 -0.21 13.29
CA MET A 101 2.63 -1.03 13.10
C MET A 101 3.88 -0.19 12.87
N PHE A 102 3.75 0.92 12.13
CA PHE A 102 4.85 1.83 11.80
C PHE A 102 4.85 3.12 12.64
N ASP A 103 4.23 3.06 13.82
CA ASP A 103 4.22 4.19 14.74
C ASP A 103 5.66 4.63 15.09
N GLY A 104 5.90 5.94 15.09
CA GLY A 104 7.23 6.53 15.23
C GLY A 104 8.14 6.45 13.99
N GLN A 105 7.66 5.92 12.85
CA GLN A 105 8.39 5.84 11.58
C GLN A 105 7.64 6.54 10.43
N PRO A 106 7.46 7.87 10.50
CA PRO A 106 6.64 8.61 9.53
C PRO A 106 7.14 8.46 8.09
N LYS A 107 8.46 8.32 7.89
CA LYS A 107 9.05 8.11 6.57
C LYS A 107 8.53 6.84 5.90
N VAL A 108 8.38 5.73 6.62
CA VAL A 108 7.89 4.47 6.06
C VAL A 108 6.43 4.59 5.61
N LEU A 109 5.61 5.36 6.33
CA LEU A 109 4.23 5.62 5.95
C LEU A 109 4.13 6.51 4.70
N VAL A 110 5.06 7.46 4.55
CA VAL A 110 5.19 8.28 3.33
C VAL A 110 5.61 7.41 2.14
N ASP A 111 6.61 6.55 2.31
CA ASP A 111 7.08 5.62 1.27
C ASP A 111 5.96 4.64 0.86
N LEU A 112 5.13 4.20 1.82
CA LEU A 112 3.96 3.36 1.56
C LEU A 112 2.94 4.10 0.69
N LEU A 113 2.63 5.35 1.06
CA LEU A 113 1.71 6.20 0.32
C LEU A 113 2.23 6.49 -1.10
N GLU A 114 3.53 6.74 -1.26
CA GLU A 114 4.20 6.87 -2.56
C GLU A 114 4.01 5.61 -3.42
N GLY A 115 4.19 4.42 -2.84
CA GLY A 115 3.92 3.15 -3.50
C GLY A 115 2.45 2.97 -3.93
N LEU A 116 1.49 3.48 -3.16
CA LEU A 116 0.08 3.45 -3.55
C LEU A 116 -0.22 4.39 -4.72
N PHE A 117 0.39 5.58 -4.76
CA PHE A 117 0.29 6.46 -5.93
C PHE A 117 0.82 5.79 -7.21
N GLN A 118 1.95 5.08 -7.14
CA GLN A 118 2.48 4.33 -8.28
C GLN A 118 1.49 3.28 -8.82
N ILE A 119 0.80 2.59 -7.92
CA ILE A 119 -0.19 1.57 -8.31
C ILE A 119 -1.42 2.23 -8.94
N ALA A 120 -1.92 3.34 -8.37
CA ALA A 120 -3.07 4.07 -8.90
C ALA A 120 -2.82 4.61 -10.30
N LEU A 121 -1.58 5.02 -10.62
CA LEU A 121 -1.23 5.53 -11.94
C LEU A 121 -0.81 4.46 -12.95
N ALA A 122 -0.85 3.17 -12.58
CA ALA A 122 -0.34 2.10 -13.43
C ALA A 122 -1.16 1.89 -14.72
N ASP A 123 -2.44 2.22 -14.72
CA ASP A 123 -3.34 2.16 -15.89
C ASP A 123 -3.33 3.46 -16.71
N GLY A 124 -2.52 4.45 -16.30
CA GLY A 124 -2.36 5.74 -16.94
C GLY A 124 -3.48 6.75 -16.65
N HIS A 125 -4.49 6.42 -15.83
CA HIS A 125 -5.61 7.30 -15.51
C HIS A 125 -5.83 7.41 -14.01
N TYR A 126 -5.69 8.63 -13.48
CA TYR A 126 -5.94 8.88 -12.07
C TYR A 126 -7.40 9.28 -11.83
N HIS A 127 -8.16 8.44 -11.13
CA HIS A 127 -9.60 8.62 -10.93
C HIS A 127 -9.91 9.40 -9.64
N PRO A 128 -11.03 10.16 -9.58
CA PRO A 128 -11.44 10.85 -8.35
C PRO A 128 -11.66 9.92 -7.15
N ALA A 129 -12.04 8.66 -7.38
CA ALA A 129 -12.20 7.65 -6.33
C ALA A 129 -10.86 7.27 -5.69
N GLU A 130 -9.80 7.18 -6.49
CA GLU A 130 -8.43 6.90 -6.03
C GLU A 130 -7.85 8.08 -5.26
N ASP A 131 -8.12 9.32 -5.71
CA ASP A 131 -7.75 10.54 -4.97
C ASP A 131 -8.41 10.57 -3.59
N ALA A 132 -9.72 10.31 -3.51
CA ALA A 132 -10.43 10.23 -2.24
C ALA A 132 -9.90 9.11 -1.32
N PHE A 133 -9.56 7.95 -1.90
CA PHE A 133 -8.94 6.84 -1.18
C PHE A 133 -7.57 7.22 -0.61
N LEU A 134 -6.68 7.76 -1.44
CA LEU A 134 -5.32 8.12 -1.06
C LEU A 134 -5.31 9.27 -0.04
N ALA A 135 -6.23 10.23 -0.18
CA ALA A 135 -6.42 11.31 0.79
C ALA A 135 -6.83 10.77 2.17
N GLU A 136 -7.76 9.81 2.22
CA GLU A 136 -8.19 9.18 3.47
C GLU A 136 -7.07 8.33 4.10
N VAL A 137 -6.30 7.59 3.29
CA VAL A 137 -5.12 6.84 3.77
C VAL A 137 -4.06 7.79 4.32
N ALA A 138 -3.78 8.91 3.64
CA ALA A 138 -2.84 9.93 4.09
C ALA A 138 -3.29 10.54 5.44
N ARG A 139 -4.59 10.83 5.59
CA ARG A 139 -5.19 11.30 6.84
C ARG A 139 -4.99 10.29 7.96
N ILE A 140 -5.25 9.00 7.71
CA ILE A 140 -5.03 7.94 8.70
C ILE A 140 -3.55 7.83 9.07
N PHE A 141 -2.65 7.90 8.10
CA PHE A 141 -1.21 7.89 8.34
C PHE A 141 -0.70 9.14 9.06
N ALA A 142 -1.51 10.21 9.14
CA ALA A 142 -1.12 11.54 9.60
C ALA A 142 0.01 12.15 8.75
N VAL A 143 -0.03 11.88 7.44
CA VAL A 143 0.80 12.58 6.46
C VAL A 143 0.19 13.96 6.24
N GLY A 144 0.98 15.02 6.46
CA GLY A 144 0.51 16.38 6.29
C GLY A 144 0.09 16.68 4.85
N GLU A 145 -0.91 17.54 4.68
CA GLU A 145 -1.49 17.91 3.38
C GLU A 145 -0.43 18.34 2.36
N ARG A 146 0.60 19.06 2.83
CA ARG A 146 1.74 19.49 2.02
C ARG A 146 2.51 18.32 1.42
N CYS A 147 2.81 17.31 2.22
CA CYS A 147 3.51 16.10 1.76
C CYS A 147 2.63 15.30 0.79
N PHE A 148 1.31 15.26 1.03
CA PHE A 148 0.36 14.64 0.10
C PHE A 148 0.35 15.34 -1.26
N ARG A 149 0.25 16.68 -1.28
CA ARG A 149 0.29 17.46 -2.52
C ARG A 149 1.62 17.29 -3.27
N ALA A 150 2.75 17.28 -2.55
CA ALA A 150 4.05 17.03 -3.13
C ALA A 150 4.14 15.64 -3.81
N LEU A 151 3.65 14.59 -3.13
CA LEU A 151 3.58 13.24 -3.72
C LEU A 151 2.67 13.23 -4.95
N ARG A 152 1.47 13.80 -4.85
CA ARG A 152 0.52 13.88 -5.97
C ARG A 152 1.12 14.61 -7.17
N ALA A 153 1.80 15.73 -6.96
CA ALA A 153 2.46 16.50 -8.03
C ALA A 153 3.60 15.76 -8.72
N ARG A 154 4.26 14.81 -8.03
CA ARG A 154 5.33 13.98 -8.59
C ARG A 154 4.81 12.88 -9.53
N PHE A 155 3.58 12.41 -9.32
CA PHE A 155 3.01 11.31 -10.11
C PHE A 155 1.96 11.77 -11.11
N VAL A 156 1.08 12.70 -10.74
CA VAL A 156 0.00 13.18 -11.61
C VAL A 156 0.54 14.24 -12.59
N PRO A 157 0.52 14.00 -13.91
CA PRO A 157 1.09 14.92 -14.91
C PRO A 157 0.48 16.32 -14.89
N ASP A 158 -0.84 16.40 -14.66
CA ASP A 158 -1.65 17.63 -14.72
C ASP A 158 -1.91 18.27 -13.34
N ALA A 159 -1.37 17.72 -12.26
CA ALA A 159 -1.48 18.35 -10.95
C ALA A 159 -0.64 19.63 -10.90
N PRO A 160 -1.13 20.72 -10.28
CA PRO A 160 -0.33 21.93 -10.13
C PRO A 160 0.97 21.61 -9.39
N ARG A 161 2.08 21.67 -10.12
CA ARG A 161 3.42 21.43 -9.59
C ARG A 161 3.92 22.73 -8.98
N ASP A 162 3.71 22.88 -7.68
CA ASP A 162 4.43 23.90 -6.95
C ASP A 162 5.90 23.46 -6.80
N PRO A 163 6.88 24.20 -7.35
CA PRO A 163 8.30 23.85 -7.25
C PRO A 163 8.77 23.71 -5.79
N TYR A 164 8.16 24.45 -4.85
CA TYR A 164 8.49 24.38 -3.43
C TYR A 164 7.93 23.11 -2.78
N ASP A 165 6.75 22.64 -3.19
CA ASP A 165 6.20 21.39 -2.68
C ASP A 165 6.94 20.17 -3.26
N VAL A 166 7.33 20.21 -4.54
CA VAL A 166 8.15 19.15 -5.15
C VAL A 166 9.52 19.01 -4.49
N LEU A 167 10.14 20.14 -4.08
CA LEU A 167 11.43 20.16 -3.40
C LEU A 167 11.34 20.06 -1.87
N GLY A 168 10.13 20.07 -1.29
CA GLY A 168 9.91 20.04 0.16
C GLY A 168 10.38 21.30 0.91
N LEU A 169 10.49 22.44 0.24
CA LEU A 169 11.06 23.69 0.79
C LEU A 169 9.98 24.64 1.30
N PRO A 170 10.08 25.27 2.48
CA PRO A 170 9.06 26.23 2.97
C PRO A 170 8.80 27.39 2.00
N HIS A 171 7.54 27.84 1.93
CA HIS A 171 7.18 29.11 1.32
C HIS A 171 7.59 30.25 2.26
N HIS A 172 8.25 31.28 1.70
CA HIS A 172 8.61 32.51 2.40
C HIS A 172 7.53 33.57 2.27
#